data_AF-A0A2J4YRE0-F1
#
_entry.id   AF-A0A2J4YRE0-F1
#
_cell.length_a   1.000
_cell.length_b   1.000
_cell.length_c   1.000
_cell.angle_alpha   90.00
_cell.angle_beta   90.00
_cell.angle_gamma   90.00
#
_symmetry.space_group_name_H-M   'P 1'
#
loop_
_entity.id
_entity.type
_entity.pdbx_description
1 polymer ?
#
loop_
_entity_poly.entity_id
_entity_poly.type
_entity_poly.pdbx_seq_one_letter_code
_entity_poly.pdbx_strand_id
1 'polypeptide(L)'
;VQASPLSRALKGAISFDNLSGASASARIDNKRVLYASETAARAVGGQITLHAFDAGKIAEGMPIRYLGIDIGQIQSLNLITAINEVQAKAVLYPEYVNTFARAGTRFSVITPQISAAGVEHLDTLFQAYINVEPGRGAPRRDFEIQETTISDSRYIDGLSIIVEVPEAGSLGIGTPVLFRGLEVGTVTGLMLGSMSDRVMVQLRISKRYQYLVRNNSVFWLASGYSLDFGLIGGVVKTGTFNQFIRGGIAFATPPGTPLAPKAQDGKHFLLLESEPKEWREWGTALPR
;
A
#
# COMPACT_ATOMS: atom_id res chain seq x y z
N VAL A 1 -1.70 -20.50 -28.76
CA VAL A 1 -1.22 -21.88 -28.52
C VAL A 1 0.14 -22.03 -29.17
N GLN A 2 1.19 -22.27 -28.39
CA GLN A 2 2.55 -22.48 -28.90
C GLN A 2 2.77 -23.99 -29.01
N ALA A 3 3.09 -24.50 -30.20
CA ALA A 3 3.30 -25.93 -30.41
C ALA A 3 4.71 -26.32 -29.92
N SER A 4 4.78 -27.11 -28.84
CA SER A 4 5.99 -27.82 -28.47
C SER A 4 6.23 -28.99 -29.45
N PRO A 5 7.47 -29.45 -29.66
CA PRO A 5 7.72 -30.65 -30.47
C PRO A 5 6.87 -31.83 -29.99
N LEU A 6 6.20 -32.53 -30.90
CA LEU A 6 5.23 -33.59 -30.57
C LEU A 6 5.81 -34.68 -29.67
N SER A 7 7.10 -34.98 -29.81
CA SER A 7 7.84 -35.92 -28.96
C SER A 7 7.93 -35.47 -27.49
N ARG A 8 8.05 -34.16 -27.24
CA ARG A 8 8.04 -33.57 -25.88
C ARG A 8 6.64 -33.64 -25.26
N ALA A 9 5.59 -33.46 -26.06
CA ALA A 9 4.22 -33.56 -25.58
C ALA A 9 3.85 -35.01 -25.17
N LEU A 10 4.41 -36.02 -25.84
CA LEU A 10 4.11 -37.43 -25.58
C LEU A 10 4.99 -38.05 -24.47
N LYS A 11 6.24 -37.62 -24.33
CA LYS A 11 7.22 -38.25 -23.41
C LYS A 11 7.66 -37.35 -22.24
N GLY A 12 7.26 -36.08 -22.23
CA GLY A 12 7.79 -35.07 -21.32
C GLY A 12 9.23 -34.64 -21.68
N ALA A 13 9.72 -33.62 -20.98
CA ALA A 13 11.12 -33.21 -21.02
C ALA A 13 11.52 -32.58 -19.69
N ILE A 14 12.81 -32.67 -19.36
CA ILE A 14 13.43 -31.98 -18.23
C ILE A 14 14.29 -30.85 -18.81
N SER A 15 14.15 -29.65 -18.26
CA SER A 15 15.00 -28.50 -18.56
C SER A 15 15.84 -28.16 -17.34
N PHE A 16 17.00 -27.52 -17.55
CA PHE A 16 17.83 -26.98 -16.50
C PHE A 16 18.47 -25.68 -16.96
N ASP A 17 18.82 -24.81 -16.00
CA ASP A 17 19.49 -23.54 -16.23
C ASP A 17 20.44 -23.24 -15.06
N ASN A 18 21.43 -22.38 -15.29
CA ASN A 18 22.37 -21.95 -14.26
C ASN A 18 21.91 -20.61 -13.66
N LEU A 19 21.38 -20.65 -12.45
CA LEU A 19 20.82 -19.49 -11.75
C LEU A 19 21.78 -19.00 -10.66
N SER A 20 22.02 -17.68 -10.61
CA SER A 20 22.72 -17.03 -9.50
C SER A 20 21.97 -17.28 -8.19
N GLY A 21 22.65 -17.82 -7.17
CA GLY A 21 22.04 -18.15 -5.87
C GLY A 21 21.44 -19.56 -5.74
N ALA A 22 21.39 -20.35 -6.82
CA ALA A 22 20.89 -21.73 -6.78
C ALA A 22 21.79 -22.72 -5.99
N SER A 23 22.96 -22.29 -5.54
CA SER A 23 23.82 -23.08 -4.65
C SER A 23 23.28 -23.18 -3.23
N ALA A 24 22.39 -22.25 -2.82
CA ALA A 24 21.74 -22.23 -1.50
C ALA A 24 20.46 -23.10 -1.45
N SER A 25 20.02 -23.63 -2.58
CA SER A 25 18.79 -24.43 -2.71
C SER A 25 18.91 -25.78 -2.01
N ALA A 26 17.76 -26.31 -1.56
CA ALA A 26 17.67 -27.58 -0.85
C ALA A 26 18.37 -28.72 -1.59
N ARG A 27 19.48 -29.20 -1.03
CA ARG A 27 20.08 -30.49 -1.37
C ARG A 27 19.50 -31.52 -0.41
N ILE A 28 18.85 -32.54 -0.97
CA ILE A 28 18.43 -33.71 -0.19
C ILE A 28 19.47 -34.79 -0.48
N ASP A 29 20.21 -35.21 0.54
CA ASP A 29 21.20 -36.29 0.43
C ASP A 29 22.21 -36.07 -0.72
N ASN A 30 22.77 -34.85 -0.80
CA ASN A 30 23.71 -34.40 -1.84
C ASN A 30 23.19 -34.40 -3.29
N LYS A 31 21.87 -34.59 -3.51
CA LYS A 31 21.24 -34.58 -4.84
C LYS A 31 20.45 -33.29 -5.07
N ARG A 32 20.32 -32.89 -6.35
CA ARG A 32 19.47 -31.77 -6.78
C ARG A 32 18.03 -32.24 -6.90
N VAL A 33 17.10 -31.37 -6.51
CA VAL A 33 15.66 -31.63 -6.61
C VAL A 33 15.19 -31.35 -8.04
N LEU A 34 14.39 -32.26 -8.61
CA LEU A 34 13.65 -32.00 -9.84
C LEU A 34 12.34 -31.30 -9.47
N TYR A 35 12.19 -30.05 -9.90
CA TYR A 35 10.99 -29.26 -9.63
C TYR A 35 9.89 -29.56 -10.67
N ALA A 36 8.63 -29.45 -10.23
CA ALA A 36 7.46 -29.70 -11.08
C ALA A 36 7.24 -28.61 -12.16
N SER A 37 7.82 -27.43 -12.00
CA SER A 37 7.71 -26.31 -12.95
C SER A 37 8.99 -25.47 -12.97
N GLU A 38 9.19 -24.73 -14.08
CA GLU A 38 10.29 -23.76 -14.19
C GLU A 38 10.19 -22.69 -13.10
N THR A 39 8.99 -22.19 -12.84
CA THR A 39 8.71 -21.20 -11.79
C THR A 39 9.13 -21.69 -10.41
N ALA A 40 8.86 -22.96 -10.07
CA ALA A 40 9.32 -23.56 -8.82
C ALA A 40 10.85 -23.72 -8.77
N ALA A 41 11.49 -24.07 -9.90
CA ALA A 41 12.95 -24.15 -9.99
C ALA A 41 13.65 -22.78 -9.88
N ARG A 42 12.98 -21.70 -10.32
CA ARG A 42 13.47 -20.31 -10.19
C ARG A 42 13.23 -19.71 -8.80
N ALA A 43 12.52 -20.39 -7.90
CA ALA A 43 12.33 -19.98 -6.50
C ALA A 43 13.61 -20.19 -5.65
N VAL A 44 14.75 -19.76 -6.18
CA VAL A 44 16.07 -19.85 -5.56
C VAL A 44 16.45 -18.48 -5.05
N GLY A 45 16.07 -18.19 -3.80
CA GLY A 45 16.23 -16.85 -3.24
C GLY A 45 16.01 -16.81 -1.73
N GLY A 46 15.87 -15.61 -1.18
CA GLY A 46 15.68 -15.42 0.24
C GLY A 46 14.28 -15.84 0.67
N GLN A 47 14.18 -16.86 1.52
CA GLN A 47 12.90 -17.30 2.08
C GLN A 47 12.38 -16.28 3.09
N ILE A 48 11.07 -16.04 3.05
CA ILE A 48 10.32 -15.27 4.05
C ILE A 48 9.08 -16.06 4.47
N THR A 49 8.56 -15.76 5.66
CA THR A 49 7.30 -16.28 6.19
C THR A 49 6.27 -15.17 6.16
N LEU A 50 5.13 -15.43 5.55
CA LEU A 50 3.98 -14.54 5.54
C LEU A 50 2.86 -15.17 6.39
N HIS A 51 2.42 -14.45 7.40
CA HIS A 51 1.38 -14.83 8.34
C HIS A 51 0.04 -14.25 7.86
N ALA A 52 -0.99 -15.09 7.72
CA ALA A 52 -2.31 -14.68 7.24
C ALA A 52 -3.44 -15.28 8.08
N PHE A 53 -4.45 -14.46 8.39
CA PHE A 53 -5.65 -14.93 9.09
C PHE A 53 -6.60 -15.73 8.20
N ASP A 54 -6.56 -15.48 6.89
CA ASP A 54 -7.33 -16.21 5.88
C ASP A 54 -6.45 -16.49 4.66
N ALA A 55 -6.59 -17.70 4.09
CA ALA A 55 -5.88 -18.11 2.88
C ALA A 55 -6.79 -18.21 1.65
N GLY A 56 -8.08 -17.86 1.74
CA GLY A 56 -9.01 -17.93 0.61
C GLY A 56 -8.59 -17.12 -0.61
N LYS A 57 -7.70 -16.12 -0.42
CA LYS A 57 -7.16 -15.26 -1.49
C LYS A 57 -5.71 -15.58 -1.85
N ILE A 58 -5.08 -16.59 -1.24
CA ILE A 58 -3.65 -16.91 -1.40
C ILE A 58 -3.51 -18.33 -1.97
N ALA A 59 -2.61 -18.50 -2.93
CA ALA A 59 -2.34 -19.80 -3.55
C ALA A 59 -0.84 -20.08 -3.67
N GLU A 60 -0.47 -21.36 -3.73
CA GLU A 60 0.90 -21.76 -4.07
C GLU A 60 1.26 -21.30 -5.49
N GLY A 61 2.49 -20.81 -5.67
CA GLY A 61 2.94 -20.23 -6.94
C GLY A 61 2.43 -18.81 -7.22
N MET A 62 1.60 -18.23 -6.35
CA MET A 62 1.12 -16.86 -6.49
C MET A 62 2.30 -15.87 -6.51
N PRO A 63 2.39 -14.98 -7.51
CA PRO A 63 3.51 -14.06 -7.63
C PRO A 63 3.45 -12.95 -6.57
N ILE A 64 4.62 -12.54 -6.09
CA ILE A 64 4.82 -11.34 -5.29
C ILE A 64 5.37 -10.26 -6.22
N ARG A 65 4.66 -9.13 -6.31
CA ARG A 65 4.95 -8.04 -7.24
C ARG A 65 5.26 -6.74 -6.52
N TYR A 66 6.25 -6.03 -7.04
CA TYR A 66 6.50 -4.63 -6.74
C TYR A 66 6.37 -3.81 -8.03
N LEU A 67 5.47 -2.83 -8.04
CA LEU A 67 5.21 -1.99 -9.22
C LEU A 67 4.94 -2.79 -10.50
N GLY A 68 4.24 -3.92 -10.35
CA GLY A 68 3.89 -4.83 -11.44
C GLY A 68 5.00 -5.79 -11.88
N ILE A 69 6.20 -5.71 -11.30
CA ILE A 69 7.31 -6.62 -11.60
C ILE A 69 7.35 -7.75 -10.58
N ASP A 70 7.45 -8.99 -11.06
CA ASP A 70 7.60 -10.17 -10.20
C ASP A 70 8.96 -10.15 -9.48
N ILE A 71 8.92 -10.17 -8.15
CA ILE A 71 10.11 -10.15 -7.29
C ILE A 71 10.24 -11.41 -6.43
N GLY A 72 9.28 -12.31 -6.54
CA GLY A 72 9.17 -13.51 -5.71
C GLY A 72 7.83 -14.21 -5.92
N GLN A 73 7.58 -15.24 -5.11
CA GLN A 73 6.34 -16.01 -5.16
C GLN A 73 6.08 -16.78 -3.87
N ILE A 74 4.82 -17.14 -3.64
CA ILE A 74 4.42 -18.10 -2.60
C ILE A 74 4.89 -19.50 -2.99
N GLN A 75 5.51 -20.20 -2.06
CA GLN A 75 6.04 -21.55 -2.24
C GLN A 75 5.12 -22.62 -1.66
N SER A 76 4.58 -22.41 -0.46
CA SER A 76 3.69 -23.38 0.20
C SER A 76 2.78 -22.72 1.24
N LEU A 77 1.61 -23.30 1.49
CA LEU A 77 0.68 -22.87 2.53
C LEU A 77 0.56 -23.93 3.62
N ASN A 78 0.65 -23.53 4.89
CA ASN A 78 0.47 -24.43 6.03
C ASN A 78 -0.53 -23.84 7.02
N LEU A 79 -1.60 -24.58 7.32
CA LEU A 79 -2.53 -24.22 8.38
C LEU A 79 -1.95 -24.60 9.74
N ILE A 80 -1.86 -23.63 10.65
CA ILE A 80 -1.44 -23.83 12.03
C ILE A 80 -2.67 -23.69 12.93
N THR A 81 -3.23 -24.83 13.31
CA THR A 81 -4.44 -24.92 14.14
C THR A 81 -4.24 -24.46 15.58
N ALA A 82 -3.01 -24.47 16.09
CA ALA A 82 -2.72 -24.02 17.45
C ALA A 82 -2.92 -22.51 17.66
N ILE A 83 -2.74 -21.71 16.61
CA ILE A 83 -2.87 -20.24 16.64
C ILE A 83 -3.88 -19.71 15.62
N ASN A 84 -4.66 -20.61 14.99
CA ASN A 84 -5.68 -20.30 13.98
C ASN A 84 -5.17 -19.38 12.85
N GLU A 85 -4.02 -19.73 12.28
CA GLU A 85 -3.34 -18.91 11.29
C GLU A 85 -2.86 -19.77 10.11
N VAL A 86 -2.73 -19.18 8.92
CA VAL A 86 -2.07 -19.79 7.78
C VAL A 86 -0.70 -19.16 7.58
N GLN A 87 0.34 -20.00 7.64
CA GLN A 87 1.70 -19.62 7.28
C GLN A 87 1.96 -19.91 5.79
N ALA A 88 2.11 -18.84 5.03
CA ALA A 88 2.55 -18.87 3.64
C ALA A 88 4.08 -18.70 3.59
N LYS A 89 4.80 -19.77 3.27
CA LYS A 89 6.23 -19.66 2.97
C LYS A 89 6.38 -19.09 1.57
N ALA A 90 7.21 -18.06 1.43
CA ALA A 90 7.46 -17.41 0.15
C ALA A 90 8.96 -17.25 -0.10
N VAL A 91 9.32 -17.08 -1.36
CA VAL A 91 10.70 -16.82 -1.78
C VAL A 91 10.74 -15.51 -2.54
N LEU A 92 11.66 -14.63 -2.14
CA LEU A 92 12.04 -13.44 -2.91
C LEU A 92 13.27 -13.75 -3.75
N TYR A 93 13.31 -13.30 -5.01
CA TYR A 93 14.47 -13.50 -5.87
C TYR A 93 15.72 -12.81 -5.29
N PRO A 94 16.93 -13.38 -5.47
CA PRO A 94 18.16 -12.96 -4.79
C PRO A 94 18.44 -11.45 -4.84
N GLU A 95 18.19 -10.83 -5.99
CA GLU A 95 18.39 -9.40 -6.25
C GLU A 95 17.47 -8.48 -5.42
N TYR A 96 16.33 -8.99 -4.95
CA TYR A 96 15.31 -8.21 -4.23
C TYR A 96 15.30 -8.47 -2.72
N VAL A 97 15.93 -9.56 -2.27
CA VAL A 97 16.00 -9.97 -0.86
C VAL A 97 16.39 -8.82 0.07
N ASN A 98 17.47 -8.12 -0.25
CA ASN A 98 18.01 -7.07 0.63
C ASN A 98 17.16 -5.79 0.67
N THR A 99 16.25 -5.61 -0.29
CA THR A 99 15.37 -4.44 -0.39
C THR A 99 14.07 -4.68 0.36
N PHE A 100 13.45 -5.87 0.21
CA PHE A 100 12.11 -6.14 0.73
C PHE A 100 12.09 -7.01 2.00
N ALA A 101 13.14 -7.75 2.32
CA ALA A 101 13.21 -8.49 3.58
C ALA A 101 13.67 -7.59 4.73
N ARG A 102 12.91 -6.50 4.97
CA ARG A 102 13.19 -5.47 5.95
C ARG A 102 11.98 -5.13 6.79
N ALA A 103 12.19 -4.81 8.06
CA ALA A 103 11.15 -4.29 8.92
C ALA A 103 10.51 -3.03 8.31
N GLY A 104 9.17 -2.95 8.41
CA GLY A 104 8.36 -1.94 7.74
C GLY A 104 7.87 -2.33 6.34
N THR A 105 8.35 -3.44 5.77
CA THR A 105 7.81 -3.98 4.51
C THR A 105 6.40 -4.50 4.75
N ARG A 106 5.49 -4.19 3.84
CA ARG A 106 4.08 -4.59 3.91
C ARG A 106 3.72 -5.43 2.70
N PHE A 107 2.99 -6.52 2.93
CA PHE A 107 2.49 -7.40 1.88
C PHE A 107 0.97 -7.35 1.92
N SER A 108 0.31 -7.27 0.77
CA SER A 108 -1.16 -7.40 0.69
C SER A 108 -1.58 -8.14 -0.56
N VAL A 109 -2.65 -8.90 -0.45
CA VAL A 109 -3.25 -9.57 -1.59
C VAL A 109 -4.05 -8.58 -2.42
N ILE A 110 -3.73 -8.45 -3.71
CA ILE A 110 -4.53 -7.66 -4.64
C ILE A 110 -5.57 -8.56 -5.30
N THR A 111 -6.83 -8.14 -5.18
CA THR A 111 -8.00 -8.83 -5.71
C THR A 111 -8.80 -7.87 -6.58
N PRO A 112 -9.61 -8.38 -7.53
CA PRO A 112 -10.35 -7.52 -8.44
C PRO A 112 -11.42 -6.75 -7.67
N GLN A 113 -11.47 -5.45 -7.87
CA GLN A 113 -12.47 -4.59 -7.24
C GLN A 113 -13.47 -4.12 -8.29
N ILE A 114 -14.73 -4.52 -8.11
CA ILE A 114 -15.84 -4.16 -9.01
C ILE A 114 -16.92 -3.51 -8.15
N SER A 115 -17.23 -2.26 -8.45
CA SER A 115 -18.25 -1.50 -7.72
C SER A 115 -18.97 -0.53 -8.65
N ALA A 116 -20.05 0.08 -8.18
CA ALA A 116 -20.73 1.16 -8.91
C ALA A 116 -19.82 2.38 -9.16
N ALA A 117 -18.73 2.52 -8.39
CA ALA A 117 -17.73 3.58 -8.54
C ALA A 117 -16.76 3.34 -9.70
N GLY A 118 -16.66 2.10 -10.20
CA GLY A 118 -15.70 1.71 -11.21
C GLY A 118 -15.09 0.34 -10.95
N VAL A 119 -14.11 0.02 -11.78
CA VAL A 119 -13.40 -1.27 -11.77
C VAL A 119 -11.91 -1.03 -11.61
N GLU A 120 -11.29 -1.74 -10.67
CA GLU A 120 -9.85 -1.70 -10.42
C GLU A 120 -9.29 -3.13 -10.38
N HIS A 121 -8.03 -3.29 -10.80
CA HIS A 121 -7.31 -4.57 -10.78
C HIS A 121 -8.00 -5.72 -11.55
N LEU A 122 -8.65 -5.45 -12.68
CA LEU A 122 -9.35 -6.49 -13.47
C LEU A 122 -8.41 -7.58 -14.00
N ASP A 123 -7.13 -7.29 -14.17
CA ASP A 123 -6.09 -8.29 -14.50
C ASP A 123 -6.02 -9.41 -13.45
N THR A 124 -6.36 -9.10 -12.21
CA THR A 124 -6.36 -10.06 -11.10
C THR A 124 -7.55 -11.03 -11.09
N LEU A 125 -8.55 -10.85 -11.98
CA LEU A 125 -9.60 -11.85 -12.20
C LEU A 125 -9.02 -13.18 -12.69
N PHE A 126 -7.94 -13.13 -13.48
CA PHE A 126 -7.29 -14.32 -14.02
C PHE A 126 -6.11 -14.77 -13.17
N GLN A 127 -5.35 -13.83 -12.59
CA GLN A 127 -4.19 -14.12 -11.76
C GLN A 127 -4.04 -13.07 -10.65
N ALA A 128 -4.54 -13.39 -9.46
CA ALA A 128 -4.26 -12.60 -8.27
C ALA A 128 -2.76 -12.60 -7.95
N TYR A 129 -2.28 -11.55 -7.28
CA TYR A 129 -0.90 -11.42 -6.86
C TYR A 129 -0.78 -10.72 -5.50
N ILE A 130 0.38 -10.86 -4.86
CA ILE A 130 0.69 -10.15 -3.62
C ILE A 130 1.45 -8.88 -3.98
N ASN A 131 0.91 -7.71 -3.66
CA ASN A 131 1.66 -6.46 -3.75
C ASN A 131 2.60 -6.33 -2.54
N VAL A 132 3.75 -5.69 -2.75
CA VAL A 132 4.68 -5.34 -1.67
C VAL A 132 4.95 -3.84 -1.63
N GLU A 133 5.04 -3.28 -0.43
CA GLU A 133 5.57 -1.93 -0.16
C GLU A 133 6.88 -2.08 0.65
N PRO A 134 8.02 -1.53 0.19
CA PRO A 134 9.31 -1.71 0.86
C PRO A 134 9.43 -0.93 2.17
N GLY A 135 10.01 -1.57 3.18
CA GLY A 135 10.41 -0.92 4.44
C GLY A 135 11.89 -0.53 4.49
N ARG A 136 12.23 0.42 5.37
CA ARG A 136 13.62 0.89 5.58
C ARG A 136 14.28 0.36 6.86
N GLY A 137 13.63 -0.56 7.57
CA GLY A 137 14.12 -1.07 8.85
C GLY A 137 15.23 -2.13 8.74
N ALA A 138 15.54 -2.72 9.90
CA ALA A 138 16.48 -3.83 10.01
C ALA A 138 16.01 -5.06 9.21
N PRO A 139 16.91 -5.97 8.81
CA PRO A 139 16.53 -7.20 8.12
C PRO A 139 15.46 -7.99 8.89
N ARG A 140 14.43 -8.46 8.19
CA ARG A 140 13.32 -9.22 8.76
C ARG A 140 12.86 -10.29 7.77
N ARG A 141 12.48 -11.46 8.26
CA ARG A 141 12.02 -12.60 7.44
C ARG A 141 10.57 -13.01 7.68
N ASP A 142 9.96 -12.52 8.76
CA ASP A 142 8.60 -12.87 9.16
C ASP A 142 7.72 -11.63 9.10
N PHE A 143 6.62 -11.73 8.35
CA PHE A 143 5.72 -10.61 8.03
C PHE A 143 4.27 -11.05 8.11
N GLU A 144 3.37 -10.11 8.35
CA GLU A 144 1.93 -10.32 8.28
C GLU A 144 1.38 -9.83 6.94
N ILE A 145 0.44 -10.56 6.36
CA ILE A 145 -0.30 -10.14 5.18
C ILE A 145 -1.43 -9.21 5.62
N GLN A 146 -1.43 -8.01 5.05
CA GLN A 146 -2.44 -6.98 5.27
C GLN A 146 -3.55 -7.08 4.23
N GLU A 147 -4.74 -6.60 4.58
CA GLU A 147 -5.87 -6.56 3.64
C GLU A 147 -5.65 -5.55 2.49
N THR A 148 -4.93 -4.46 2.75
CA THR A 148 -4.67 -3.40 1.77
C THR A 148 -3.31 -2.76 1.98
N THR A 149 -2.67 -2.35 0.88
CA THR A 149 -1.45 -1.52 0.87
C THR A 149 -1.56 -0.42 -0.17
N ILE A 150 -0.72 0.59 -0.04
CA ILE A 150 -0.57 1.59 -1.09
C ILE A 150 0.26 0.97 -2.22
N SER A 151 -0.39 0.74 -3.37
CA SER A 151 0.29 0.21 -4.55
C SER A 151 1.13 1.25 -5.29
N ASP A 152 0.97 2.54 -4.96
CA ASP A 152 1.57 3.65 -5.68
C ASP A 152 2.89 4.14 -5.05
N SER A 153 4.00 3.94 -5.76
CA SER A 153 5.33 4.38 -5.33
C SER A 153 5.53 5.90 -5.32
N ARG A 154 4.65 6.69 -5.96
CA ARG A 154 4.75 8.17 -5.99
C ARG A 154 4.76 8.79 -4.59
N TYR A 155 4.28 8.04 -3.60
CA TYR A 155 4.24 8.47 -2.21
C TYR A 155 5.39 7.91 -1.36
N ILE A 156 6.07 6.82 -1.73
CA ILE A 156 7.05 6.10 -0.87
C ILE A 156 8.14 7.01 -0.27
N ASP A 157 8.67 7.96 -1.05
CA ASP A 157 9.70 8.92 -0.61
C ASP A 157 9.11 10.26 -0.14
N GLY A 158 7.84 10.28 0.18
CA GLY A 158 7.09 11.44 0.63
C GLY A 158 7.26 11.75 2.12
N LEU A 159 6.85 12.96 2.50
CA LEU A 159 6.79 13.42 3.89
C LEU A 159 5.71 12.61 4.62
N SER A 160 6.09 11.95 5.72
CA SER A 160 5.18 11.18 6.55
C SER A 160 4.70 12.02 7.74
N ILE A 161 3.40 12.29 7.84
CA ILE A 161 2.81 13.06 8.95
C ILE A 161 1.65 12.29 9.57
N ILE A 162 1.23 12.72 10.76
CA ILE A 162 0.11 12.13 11.49
C ILE A 162 -0.96 13.20 11.67
N VAL A 163 -2.19 12.89 11.27
CA VAL A 163 -3.37 13.71 11.57
C VAL A 163 -4.21 12.97 12.59
N GLU A 164 -4.45 13.61 13.72
CA GLU A 164 -5.25 13.06 14.80
C GLU A 164 -6.70 13.46 14.63
N VAL A 165 -7.58 12.45 14.67
CA VAL A 165 -9.03 12.61 14.51
C VAL A 165 -9.75 11.96 15.70
N PRO A 166 -10.91 12.48 16.11
CA PRO A 166 -11.70 11.85 17.18
C PRO A 166 -12.24 10.48 16.74
N GLU A 167 -12.58 10.31 15.47
CA GLU A 167 -13.09 9.07 14.88
C GLU A 167 -12.60 8.89 13.44
N ALA A 168 -12.48 7.64 12.97
CA ALA A 168 -12.02 7.37 11.61
C ALA A 168 -13.02 7.77 10.52
N GLY A 169 -14.34 7.64 10.79
CA GLY A 169 -15.39 7.94 9.82
C GLY A 169 -15.22 7.17 8.51
N SER A 170 -15.19 7.89 7.38
CA SER A 170 -14.98 7.33 6.04
C SER A 170 -13.51 7.20 5.63
N LEU A 171 -12.56 7.52 6.52
CA LEU A 171 -11.13 7.45 6.21
C LEU A 171 -10.66 5.99 6.18
N GLY A 172 -10.03 5.62 5.08
CA GLY A 172 -9.35 4.33 4.90
C GLY A 172 -7.98 4.49 4.24
N ILE A 173 -7.18 3.43 4.25
CA ILE A 173 -5.93 3.38 3.48
C ILE A 173 -6.24 3.64 2.00
N GLY A 174 -5.50 4.56 1.38
CA GLY A 174 -5.73 5.01 0.00
C GLY A 174 -6.60 6.26 -0.13
N THR A 175 -7.22 6.74 0.95
CA THR A 175 -7.99 8.00 0.93
C THR A 175 -7.10 9.16 0.48
N PRO A 176 -7.52 9.99 -0.49
CA PRO A 176 -6.67 11.04 -1.03
C PRO A 176 -6.47 12.20 -0.05
N VAL A 177 -5.26 12.77 -0.05
CA VAL A 177 -4.94 14.03 0.62
C VAL A 177 -4.85 15.13 -0.43
N LEU A 178 -5.63 16.20 -0.22
CA LEU A 178 -5.91 17.22 -1.21
C LEU A 178 -5.29 18.57 -0.80
N PHE A 179 -4.67 19.24 -1.76
CA PHE A 179 -4.33 20.66 -1.66
C PHE A 179 -5.00 21.41 -2.80
N ARG A 180 -5.93 22.32 -2.46
CA ARG A 180 -6.76 23.05 -3.44
C ARG A 180 -7.47 22.13 -4.45
N GLY A 181 -7.92 20.96 -4.00
CA GLY A 181 -8.62 19.96 -4.82
C GLY A 181 -7.71 19.04 -5.64
N LEU A 182 -6.39 19.26 -5.67
CA LEU A 182 -5.44 18.35 -6.31
C LEU A 182 -4.94 17.31 -5.31
N GLU A 183 -4.88 16.04 -5.73
CA GLU A 183 -4.27 14.97 -4.95
C GLU A 183 -2.75 15.18 -4.83
N VAL A 184 -2.29 15.30 -3.60
CA VAL A 184 -0.88 15.52 -3.25
C VAL A 184 -0.31 14.46 -2.33
N GLY A 185 -1.16 13.60 -1.76
CA GLY A 185 -0.81 12.55 -0.82
C GLY A 185 -1.93 11.54 -0.65
N THR A 186 -1.71 10.58 0.24
CA THR A 186 -2.70 9.55 0.58
C THR A 186 -2.59 9.12 2.05
N VAL A 187 -3.67 8.57 2.60
CA VAL A 187 -3.68 7.88 3.90
C VAL A 187 -2.97 6.54 3.76
N THR A 188 -1.93 6.30 4.55
CA THR A 188 -1.12 5.07 4.53
C THR A 188 -1.39 4.13 5.70
N GLY A 189 -2.16 4.57 6.70
CA GLY A 189 -2.50 3.77 7.86
C GLY A 189 -3.41 4.52 8.83
N LEU A 190 -4.13 3.75 9.62
CA LEU A 190 -4.94 4.24 10.74
C LEU A 190 -4.62 3.36 11.94
N MET A 191 -4.42 3.99 13.10
CA MET A 191 -4.21 3.27 14.36
C MET A 191 -4.87 4.05 15.50
N LEU A 192 -5.26 3.37 16.57
CA LEU A 192 -5.65 4.07 17.80
C LEU A 192 -4.39 4.68 18.44
N GLY A 193 -4.54 5.88 19.00
CA GLY A 193 -3.53 6.47 19.86
C GLY A 193 -3.26 5.60 21.09
N SER A 194 -2.11 5.79 21.75
CA SER A 194 -1.73 5.01 22.93
C SER A 194 -2.75 5.08 24.07
N MET A 195 -3.51 6.17 24.17
CA MET A 195 -4.58 6.37 25.15
C MET A 195 -5.97 5.97 24.64
N SER A 196 -6.08 5.51 23.38
CA SER A 196 -7.34 5.11 22.72
C SER A 196 -8.43 6.20 22.67
N ASP A 197 -8.07 7.46 22.89
CA ASP A 197 -8.96 8.63 22.86
C ASP A 197 -9.10 9.23 21.46
N ARG A 198 -8.19 8.88 20.55
CA ARG A 198 -8.07 9.43 19.20
C ARG A 198 -7.58 8.39 18.21
N VAL A 199 -7.96 8.57 16.95
CA VAL A 199 -7.39 7.82 15.83
C VAL A 199 -6.25 8.62 15.22
N MET A 200 -5.09 7.98 15.09
CA MET A 200 -3.89 8.51 14.45
C MET A 200 -3.90 8.09 12.98
N VAL A 201 -4.17 9.05 12.09
CA VAL A 201 -4.21 8.83 10.64
C VAL A 201 -2.84 9.15 10.06
N GLN A 202 -2.13 8.14 9.59
CA GLN A 202 -0.85 8.32 8.91
C GLN A 202 -1.08 8.79 7.49
N LEU A 203 -0.51 9.94 7.15
CA LEU A 203 -0.54 10.48 5.79
C LEU A 203 0.86 10.46 5.20
N ARG A 204 0.93 10.27 3.89
CA ARG A 204 2.16 10.46 3.13
C ARG A 204 1.95 11.43 1.98
N ILE A 205 2.66 12.55 2.01
CA ILE A 205 2.60 13.62 1.02
C ILE A 205 3.74 13.44 0.03
N SER A 206 3.45 13.42 -1.27
CA SER A 206 4.46 13.18 -2.30
C SER A 206 5.63 14.16 -2.20
N LYS A 207 6.83 13.68 -2.48
CA LYS A 207 8.09 14.46 -2.46
C LYS A 207 7.99 15.77 -3.27
N ARG A 208 7.24 15.75 -4.38
CA ARG A 208 7.02 16.95 -5.22
C ARG A 208 6.22 18.06 -4.53
N TYR A 209 5.48 17.74 -3.46
CA TYR A 209 4.53 18.62 -2.78
C TYR A 209 4.82 18.81 -1.29
N GLN A 210 5.82 18.13 -0.71
CA GLN A 210 6.16 18.22 0.71
C GLN A 210 6.39 19.66 1.22
N TYR A 211 6.85 20.58 0.35
CA TYR A 211 7.06 21.99 0.69
C TYR A 211 5.77 22.76 1.01
N LEU A 212 4.60 22.21 0.66
CA LEU A 212 3.30 22.79 0.94
C LEU A 212 2.91 22.62 2.41
N VAL A 213 3.40 21.57 3.09
CA VAL A 213 3.05 21.31 4.49
C VAL A 213 3.96 22.12 5.41
N ARG A 214 3.36 23.10 6.07
CA ARG A 214 3.98 23.93 7.11
C ARG A 214 3.51 23.55 8.50
N ASN A 215 4.29 23.91 9.51
CA ASN A 215 3.97 23.61 10.92
C ASN A 215 2.63 24.17 11.40
N ASN A 216 2.12 25.23 10.76
CA ASN A 216 0.81 25.82 11.04
C ASN A 216 -0.27 25.43 10.02
N SER A 217 -0.02 24.43 9.17
CA SER A 217 -1.05 23.95 8.24
C SER A 217 -2.21 23.34 9.00
N VAL A 218 -3.41 23.59 8.52
CA VAL A 218 -4.65 23.07 9.10
C VAL A 218 -5.26 22.06 8.15
N PHE A 219 -5.76 20.97 8.71
CA PHE A 219 -6.34 19.85 7.99
C PHE A 219 -7.83 19.73 8.34
N TRP A 220 -8.66 19.37 7.38
CA TRP A 220 -10.09 19.11 7.60
C TRP A 220 -10.58 17.98 6.70
N LEU A 221 -11.70 17.37 7.06
CA LEU A 221 -12.35 16.38 6.22
C LEU A 221 -13.02 17.08 5.04
N ALA A 222 -12.59 16.75 3.82
CA ALA A 222 -13.25 17.19 2.59
C ALA A 222 -14.29 16.14 2.20
N SER A 223 -15.52 16.32 2.69
CA SER A 223 -16.66 15.50 2.26
C SER A 223 -17.15 15.92 0.87
N GLY A 224 -17.60 14.96 0.06
CA GLY A 224 -18.13 15.21 -1.29
C GLY A 224 -19.41 16.07 -1.34
N TYR A 225 -20.04 16.37 -0.21
CA TYR A 225 -21.18 17.27 -0.10
C TYR A 225 -21.05 18.16 1.14
N SER A 226 -21.39 19.45 0.99
CA SER A 226 -21.82 20.31 2.10
C SER A 226 -23.15 20.96 1.71
N LEU A 227 -24.10 20.92 2.63
CA LEU A 227 -25.42 21.52 2.49
C LEU A 227 -25.51 22.70 3.45
N ASP A 228 -25.39 23.91 2.92
CA ASP A 228 -25.55 25.14 3.70
C ASP A 228 -27.01 25.60 3.59
N PHE A 229 -27.76 25.52 4.69
CA PHE A 229 -29.15 26.01 4.76
C PHE A 229 -29.22 27.32 5.55
N GLY A 230 -29.73 28.38 4.92
CA GLY A 230 -30.01 29.66 5.56
C GLY A 230 -31.51 30.00 5.56
N LEU A 231 -31.91 30.96 6.40
CA LEU A 231 -33.32 31.41 6.53
C LEU A 231 -33.94 31.96 5.23
N ILE A 232 -33.11 32.30 4.23
CA ILE A 232 -33.51 32.95 2.97
C ILE A 232 -33.26 32.07 1.73
N GLY A 233 -32.78 30.83 1.92
CA GLY A 233 -32.45 29.90 0.83
C GLY A 233 -31.32 28.93 1.19
N GLY A 234 -31.20 27.83 0.42
CA GLY A 234 -30.15 26.82 0.57
C GLY A 234 -29.19 26.81 -0.61
N VAL A 235 -27.90 26.64 -0.35
CA VAL A 235 -26.87 26.47 -1.38
C VAL A 235 -26.33 25.04 -1.28
N VAL A 236 -26.41 24.30 -2.38
CA VAL A 236 -25.84 22.95 -2.48
C VAL A 236 -24.48 23.04 -3.17
N LYS A 237 -23.41 22.67 -2.46
CA LYS A 237 -22.08 22.51 -3.05
C LYS A 237 -21.83 21.02 -3.27
N THR A 238 -21.76 20.61 -4.53
CA THR A 238 -21.43 19.23 -4.90
C THR A 238 -19.93 19.15 -5.23
N GLY A 239 -19.20 18.33 -4.47
CA GLY A 239 -17.82 17.95 -4.81
C GLY A 239 -17.77 17.04 -6.03
N THR A 240 -16.57 16.59 -6.40
CA THR A 240 -16.40 15.60 -7.48
C THR A 240 -16.85 14.22 -7.01
N PHE A 241 -17.29 13.35 -7.94
CA PHE A 241 -17.75 11.99 -7.62
C PHE A 241 -16.68 11.14 -6.90
N ASN A 242 -15.39 11.37 -7.18
CA ASN A 242 -14.30 10.69 -6.46
C ASN A 242 -14.21 11.09 -4.97
N GLN A 243 -14.47 12.37 -4.64
CA GLN A 243 -14.56 12.84 -3.25
C GLN A 243 -15.80 12.30 -2.54
N PHE A 244 -16.85 11.97 -3.28
CA PHE A 244 -18.03 11.28 -2.74
C PHE A 244 -17.72 9.83 -2.33
N ILE A 245 -17.00 9.08 -3.16
CA ILE A 245 -16.76 7.64 -2.91
C ILE A 245 -15.66 7.37 -1.88
N ARG A 246 -14.53 8.09 -1.99
CA ARG A 246 -13.34 7.82 -1.15
C ARG A 246 -13.18 8.82 0.00
N GLY A 247 -14.03 9.86 0.09
CA GLY A 247 -13.77 11.01 0.94
C GLY A 247 -12.46 11.71 0.57
N GLY A 248 -11.94 12.53 1.47
CA GLY A 248 -10.60 13.10 1.35
C GLY A 248 -10.23 13.93 2.57
N ILE A 249 -8.94 14.11 2.79
CA ILE A 249 -8.42 15.07 3.78
C ILE A 249 -7.87 16.25 3.00
N ALA A 250 -8.41 17.44 3.21
CA ALA A 250 -7.87 18.67 2.63
C ALA A 250 -7.01 19.42 3.64
N PHE A 251 -6.07 20.20 3.14
CA PHE A 251 -5.32 21.13 3.98
C PHE A 251 -5.02 22.45 3.29
N ALA A 252 -4.77 23.46 4.12
CA ALA A 252 -4.29 24.77 3.70
C ALA A 252 -3.36 25.35 4.77
N THR A 253 -2.55 26.31 4.37
CA THR A 253 -1.68 27.05 5.27
C THR A 253 -2.25 28.46 5.46
N PRO A 254 -2.62 28.85 6.68
CA PRO A 254 -3.04 30.22 6.98
C PRO A 254 -1.97 31.25 6.60
N PRO A 255 -2.36 32.48 6.21
CA PRO A 255 -1.40 33.52 5.88
C PRO A 255 -0.62 33.92 7.12
N GLY A 256 0.68 34.17 6.96
CA GLY A 256 1.56 34.56 8.06
C GLY A 256 2.90 35.06 7.55
N THR A 257 3.37 36.14 8.19
CA THR A 257 4.71 36.71 7.97
C THR A 257 5.42 36.81 9.31
N PRO A 258 6.48 36.03 9.56
CA PRO A 258 7.16 35.13 8.61
C PRO A 258 6.38 33.84 8.32
N LEU A 259 6.71 33.20 7.19
CA LEU A 259 6.16 31.88 6.85
C LEU A 259 6.67 30.82 7.83
N ALA A 260 5.77 29.97 8.32
CA ALA A 260 6.17 28.90 9.22
C ALA A 260 7.12 27.89 8.54
N PRO A 261 8.00 27.22 9.32
CA PRO A 261 8.87 26.18 8.79
C PRO A 261 8.10 25.02 8.15
N LYS A 262 8.78 24.30 7.23
CA LYS A 262 8.27 23.04 6.67
C LYS A 262 8.09 22.03 7.80
N ALA A 263 7.02 21.24 7.72
CA ALA A 263 6.81 20.13 8.63
C ALA A 263 7.90 19.07 8.44
N GLN A 264 8.24 18.38 9.53
CA GLN A 264 9.18 17.27 9.54
C GLN A 264 8.43 15.93 9.57
N ASP A 265 9.14 14.86 9.24
CA ASP A 265 8.59 13.50 9.38
C ASP A 265 8.10 13.25 10.82
N GLY A 266 6.96 12.59 10.93
CA GLY A 266 6.30 12.30 12.20
C GLY A 266 5.62 13.50 12.84
N LYS A 267 5.50 14.65 12.17
CA LYS A 267 4.74 15.79 12.71
C LYS A 267 3.27 15.43 12.91
N HIS A 268 2.76 15.70 14.12
CA HIS A 268 1.35 15.58 14.48
C HIS A 268 0.58 16.87 14.17
N PHE A 269 -0.62 16.70 13.61
CA PHE A 269 -1.61 17.74 13.37
C PHE A 269 -2.97 17.31 13.92
N LEU A 270 -3.82 18.28 14.23
CA LEU A 270 -5.22 18.03 14.58
C LEU A 270 -6.09 18.23 13.34
N LEU A 271 -7.04 17.33 13.12
CA LEU A 271 -8.10 17.59 12.17
C LEU A 271 -9.08 18.61 12.76
N LEU A 272 -9.35 19.66 12.00
CA LEU A 272 -10.41 20.62 12.33
C LEU A 272 -11.77 19.96 12.11
N GLU A 273 -12.71 20.26 12.99
CA GLU A 273 -14.10 19.78 12.90
C GLU A 273 -14.82 20.32 11.65
N SER A 274 -14.38 21.47 11.13
CA SER A 274 -14.98 22.09 9.96
C SER A 274 -13.94 22.76 9.05
N GLU A 275 -14.30 22.87 7.77
CA GLU A 275 -13.55 23.62 6.77
C GLU A 275 -13.44 25.11 7.18
N PRO A 276 -12.23 25.70 7.26
CA PRO A 276 -12.08 27.11 7.61
C PRO A 276 -12.73 28.02 6.56
N LYS A 277 -13.70 28.87 6.93
CA LYS A 277 -14.52 29.60 5.95
C LYS A 277 -13.72 30.45 4.97
N GLU A 278 -12.60 31.01 5.42
CA GLU A 278 -11.76 31.96 4.69
C GLU A 278 -10.60 31.29 3.93
N TRP A 279 -10.46 29.96 3.96
CA TRP A 279 -9.26 29.28 3.41
C TRP A 279 -9.02 29.58 1.92
N ARG A 280 -10.09 29.83 1.17
CA ARG A 280 -10.04 30.16 -0.27
C ARG A 280 -9.41 31.53 -0.52
N GLU A 281 -9.52 32.44 0.43
CA GLU A 281 -9.03 33.82 0.32
C GLU A 281 -7.60 33.98 0.81
N TRP A 282 -7.09 33.03 1.61
CA TRP A 282 -5.77 33.12 2.24
C TRP A 282 -4.62 33.35 1.26
N GLY A 283 -4.66 32.73 0.08
CA GLY A 283 -3.67 33.00 -0.98
C GLY A 283 -2.21 32.78 -0.60
N THR A 284 -1.91 32.07 0.50
CA THR A 284 -0.58 32.00 1.10
C THR A 284 0.49 31.54 0.10
N ALA A 285 1.54 32.35 -0.05
CA ALA A 285 2.67 32.04 -0.91
C ALA A 285 3.57 30.96 -0.27
N LEU A 286 3.69 29.81 -0.93
CA LEU A 286 4.47 28.67 -0.46
C LEU A 286 5.60 28.35 -1.47
N PRO A 287 6.76 29.02 -1.40
CA PRO A 287 7.87 28.73 -2.28
C PRO A 287 8.52 27.36 -1.96
N ARG A 288 9.16 26.78 -2.97
CA ARG A 288 9.88 25.50 -2.89
C ARG A 288 11.17 25.62 -2.09
#